data_AF-A0A165X1H9-F1
#
_entry.id   AF-A0A165X1H9-F1
#
_cell.length_a   1.000
_cell.length_b   1.000
_cell.length_c   1.000
_cell.angle_alpha   90.00
_cell.angle_beta   90.00
_cell.angle_gamma   90.00
#
_symmetry.space_group_name_H-M   'P 1'
#
loop_
_entity.id
_entity.type
_entity.pdbx_description
1 polymer ?
#
loop_
_entity_poly.entity_id
_entity_poly.type
_entity_poly.pdbx_seq_one_letter_code
_entity_poly.pdbx_strand_id
1 'polypeptide(L)'
;PSPEECTMVREKILQIAADMSELDNEIEHVKKIFERLGQNRVVLQKHSDAHQNLLNLTRRLPVEILGEIFIQLQDMQGGRSIVPTRVCRHWREVAVNTSRLWTHIDIRY
;
A
#
# COMPACT_ATOMS: atom_id res chain seq x y z
N PRO A 1 -22.07 -10.23 -57.23
CA PRO A 1 -22.30 -8.97 -56.48
C PRO A 1 -22.51 -7.81 -57.45
N SER A 2 -23.56 -7.02 -57.21
CA SER A 2 -23.78 -5.76 -57.92
C SER A 2 -22.68 -4.74 -57.52
N PRO A 3 -22.24 -3.87 -58.43
CA PRO A 3 -21.32 -2.77 -58.10
C PRO A 3 -21.81 -1.90 -56.93
N GLU A 4 -23.13 -1.72 -56.79
CA GLU A 4 -23.78 -0.91 -55.76
C GLU A 4 -23.66 -1.56 -54.37
N GLU A 5 -23.78 -2.88 -54.30
CA GLU A 5 -23.58 -3.65 -53.07
C GLU A 5 -22.12 -3.54 -52.60
N CYS A 6 -21.16 -3.58 -53.53
CA CYS A 6 -19.75 -3.40 -53.21
C CYS A 6 -19.42 -1.98 -52.71
N THR A 7 -20.08 -0.93 -53.21
CA THR A 7 -19.89 0.44 -52.70
C THR A 7 -20.48 0.62 -51.30
N MET A 8 -21.69 0.12 -51.06
CA MET A 8 -22.34 0.20 -49.75
C MET A 8 -21.53 -0.53 -48.66
N VAL A 9 -20.97 -1.69 -48.98
CA VAL A 9 -20.14 -2.45 -48.04
C VAL A 9 -18.84 -1.70 -47.72
N ARG A 10 -18.19 -1.07 -48.70
CA ARG A 10 -16.97 -0.27 -48.47
C ARG A 10 -17.26 0.94 -47.57
N GLU A 11 -18.36 1.64 -47.82
CA GLU A 11 -18.75 2.80 -47.02
C GLU A 11 -19.01 2.42 -45.56
N LYS A 12 -19.71 1.31 -45.33
CA LYS A 12 -19.90 0.76 -43.97
C LYS A 12 -18.57 0.39 -43.30
N ILE A 13 -17.64 -0.22 -44.03
CA ILE A 13 -16.31 -0.55 -43.49
C ILE A 13 -15.56 0.72 -43.09
N LEU A 14 -15.62 1.77 -43.89
CA LEU A 14 -14.99 3.06 -43.58
C LEU A 14 -15.62 3.71 -42.34
N GLN A 15 -16.95 3.67 -42.21
CA GLN A 15 -17.63 4.19 -41.02
C GLN A 15 -17.23 3.41 -39.77
N ILE A 16 -17.23 2.08 -39.82
CA ILE A 16 -16.80 1.25 -38.68
C ILE A 16 -15.36 1.56 -38.28
N ALA A 17 -14.47 1.75 -39.26
CA ALA A 17 -13.08 2.11 -38.99
C ALA A 17 -12.96 3.49 -38.30
N ALA A 18 -13.79 4.46 -38.69
CA ALA A 18 -13.84 5.77 -38.04
C ALA A 18 -14.34 5.67 -36.59
N ASP A 19 -15.43 4.94 -36.36
CA ASP A 19 -16.02 4.74 -35.03
C ASP A 19 -15.04 3.99 -34.10
N MET A 20 -14.33 2.99 -34.62
CA MET A 20 -13.28 2.28 -33.87
C MET A 20 -12.14 3.23 -33.47
N SER A 21 -11.72 4.11 -34.38
CA SER A 21 -10.67 5.09 -34.08
C SER A 21 -11.12 6.09 -33.01
N GLU A 22 -12.39 6.48 -32.98
CA GLU A 22 -12.94 7.36 -31.95
C GLU A 22 -12.92 6.66 -30.58
N LEU A 23 -13.39 5.42 -30.51
CA LEU A 23 -13.37 4.62 -29.27
C LEU A 23 -11.95 4.41 -28.75
N ASP A 24 -10.98 4.12 -29.62
CA ASP A 24 -9.58 3.94 -29.21
C ASP A 24 -9.00 5.23 -28.61
N ASN A 25 -9.34 6.39 -29.17
CA ASN A 25 -8.94 7.69 -28.63
C ASN A 25 -9.54 7.95 -27.24
N GLU A 26 -10.83 7.64 -27.05
CA GLU A 26 -11.49 7.77 -25.74
C GLU A 26 -10.87 6.83 -24.70
N ILE A 27 -10.61 5.57 -25.09
CA ILE A 27 -9.94 4.58 -24.23
C ILE A 27 -8.58 5.11 -23.79
N GLU A 28 -7.78 5.67 -24.71
CA GLU A 28 -6.48 6.21 -24.39
C GLU A 28 -6.59 7.44 -23.46
N HIS A 29 -7.58 8.30 -23.69
CA HIS A 29 -7.83 9.45 -22.83
C HIS A 29 -8.19 9.03 -21.40
N VAL A 30 -9.11 8.08 -21.23
CA VAL A 30 -9.52 7.56 -19.92
C VAL A 30 -8.37 6.88 -19.20
N LYS A 31 -7.53 6.11 -19.91
CA LYS A 31 -6.32 5.50 -19.34
C LYS A 31 -5.37 6.55 -18.76
N LYS A 32 -5.12 7.65 -19.50
CA LYS A 32 -4.28 8.76 -19.02
C LYS A 32 -4.86 9.42 -17.76
N ILE A 33 -6.19 9.60 -17.70
CA ILE A 33 -6.85 10.13 -16.50
C ILE A 33 -6.67 9.16 -15.33
N PHE A 34 -6.89 7.86 -15.56
CA PHE A 34 -6.77 6.83 -14.54
C PHE A 34 -5.35 6.77 -13.96
N GLU A 35 -4.32 6.79 -14.81
CA GLU A 35 -2.93 6.83 -14.38
C GLU A 35 -2.63 8.05 -13.52
N ARG A 36 -3.05 9.24 -13.95
CA ARG A 36 -2.88 10.49 -13.18
C ARG A 36 -3.57 10.41 -11.81
N LEU A 37 -4.80 9.92 -11.75
CA LEU A 37 -5.53 9.75 -10.49
C LEU A 37 -4.85 8.72 -9.58
N GLY A 38 -4.35 7.62 -10.15
CA GLY A 38 -3.59 6.61 -9.44
C GLY A 38 -2.32 7.18 -8.81
N GLN A 39 -1.56 7.98 -9.56
CA GLN A 39 -0.37 8.68 -9.05
C GLN A 39 -0.72 9.65 -7.91
N ASN A 40 -1.75 10.48 -8.09
CA ASN A 40 -2.22 11.40 -7.05
C ASN A 40 -2.63 10.66 -5.77
N ARG A 41 -3.34 9.53 -5.90
CA ARG A 41 -3.73 8.70 -4.76
C ARG A 41 -2.51 8.18 -4.00
N VAL A 42 -1.49 7.68 -4.71
CA VAL A 42 -0.26 7.19 -4.07
C VAL A 42 0.45 8.30 -3.30
N VAL A 43 0.54 9.50 -3.88
CA VAL A 43 1.14 10.66 -3.20
C VAL A 43 0.36 11.03 -1.94
N LEU A 44 -0.96 11.19 -2.04
CA LEU A 44 -1.80 11.53 -0.89
C LEU A 44 -1.78 10.46 0.21
N GLN A 45 -1.74 9.18 -0.17
CA GLN A 45 -1.61 8.09 0.78
C GLN A 45 -0.30 8.21 1.56
N LYS A 46 0.83 8.49 0.88
CA LYS A 46 2.12 8.69 1.53
C LYS A 46 2.09 9.85 2.53
N HIS A 47 1.41 10.95 2.19
CA HIS A 47 1.21 12.08 3.11
C HIS A 47 0.35 11.67 4.32
N SER A 48 -0.77 10.99 4.10
CA SER A 48 -1.63 10.48 5.17
C SER A 48 -0.87 9.56 6.12
N ASP A 49 -0.11 8.60 5.58
CA ASP A 49 0.69 7.67 6.37
C ASP A 49 1.76 8.41 7.19
N ALA A 50 2.39 9.44 6.63
CA ALA A 50 3.35 10.28 7.35
C ALA A 50 2.70 11.05 8.52
N HIS A 51 1.47 11.53 8.36
CA HIS A 51 0.73 12.21 9.42
C HIS A 51 0.16 11.25 10.48
N GLN A 52 -0.40 10.10 10.07
CA GLN A 52 -0.85 9.05 11.00
C GLN A 52 0.30 8.51 11.84
N ASN A 53 1.49 8.43 11.25
CA ASN A 53 2.72 8.12 11.95
C ASN A 53 3.04 9.10 13.08
N LEU A 54 2.70 10.39 12.96
CA LEU A 54 2.88 11.39 14.03
C LEU A 54 1.85 11.23 15.15
N LEU A 55 0.65 10.75 14.81
CA LEU A 55 -0.42 10.51 15.78
C LEU A 55 -0.28 9.18 16.52
N ASN A 56 0.61 8.28 16.07
CA ASN A 56 0.92 7.05 16.77
C ASN A 56 1.56 7.35 18.13
N LEU A 57 0.78 7.17 19.20
CA LEU A 57 1.17 7.40 20.60
C LEU A 57 2.49 6.73 20.96
N THR A 58 2.75 5.54 20.40
CA THR A 58 3.97 4.79 20.68
C THR A 58 5.24 5.36 20.04
N ARG A 59 5.13 6.31 19.09
CA ARG A 59 6.28 7.12 18.63
C ARG A 59 6.49 8.39 19.45
N ARG A 60 5.53 8.76 20.30
CA ARG A 60 5.60 9.92 21.21
C ARG A 60 6.11 9.54 22.60
N LEU A 61 6.08 8.26 22.93
CA LEU A 61 6.63 7.77 24.18
C LEU A 61 8.16 7.83 24.14
N PRO A 62 8.82 8.25 25.23
CA PRO A 62 10.24 7.99 25.41
C PRO A 62 10.53 6.50 25.24
N VAL A 63 11.67 6.17 24.64
CA VAL A 63 12.03 4.79 24.31
C VAL A 63 12.14 3.92 25.57
N GLU A 64 12.47 4.52 26.71
CA GLU A 64 12.53 3.88 28.02
C GLU A 64 11.14 3.44 28.49
N ILE A 65 10.14 4.31 28.33
CA ILE A 65 8.75 4.01 28.71
C ILE A 65 8.16 2.94 27.79
N LEU A 66 8.44 3.03 26.49
CA LEU A 66 8.01 2.02 25.53
C LEU A 66 8.68 0.65 25.81
N GLY A 67 9.97 0.66 26.17
CA GLY A 67 10.68 -0.54 26.59
C GLY A 67 10.11 -1.17 27.86
N GLU A 68 9.78 -0.36 28.87
CA GLU A 68 9.14 -0.86 30.10
C GLU A 68 7.75 -1.46 29.81
N ILE A 69 6.95 -0.85 28.94
CA ILE A 69 5.67 -1.43 28.49
C ILE A 69 5.88 -2.82 27.87
N PHE A 70 6.91 -3.00 27.04
CA PHE A 70 7.21 -4.31 26.44
C PHE A 70 7.59 -5.36 27.50
N ILE A 71 8.31 -4.96 28.54
CA ILE A 71 8.70 -5.84 29.65
C ILE A 71 7.47 -6.27 30.44
N GLN A 72 6.62 -5.32 30.83
CA GLN A 72 5.37 -5.61 31.54
C GLN A 72 4.45 -6.52 30.70
N LEU A 73 4.38 -6.29 29.39
CA LEU A 73 3.60 -7.11 28.46
C LEU A 73 4.14 -8.56 28.37
N GLN A 74 5.46 -8.74 28.48
CA GLN A 74 6.10 -10.04 28.50
C GLN A 74 5.81 -10.79 29.80
N ASP A 75 5.90 -10.11 30.93
CA ASP A 75 5.65 -10.69 32.26
C ASP A 75 4.17 -11.11 32.42
N MET A 76 3.24 -10.29 31.92
CA MET A 76 1.80 -10.60 31.94
C MET A 76 1.42 -11.82 31.10
N GLN A 77 2.08 -12.03 29.95
CA GLN A 77 1.75 -13.13 29.04
C GLN A 77 2.44 -14.46 29.43
N GLY A 78 3.24 -14.47 30.50
CA GLY A 78 3.91 -15.69 30.99
C GLY A 78 4.92 -16.28 29.99
N GLY A 79 5.39 -15.48 29.03
CA GLY A 79 6.21 -15.97 27.94
C GLY A 79 6.87 -14.84 27.17
N ARG A 80 8.08 -15.11 26.66
CA ARG A 80 8.88 -14.13 25.94
C ARG A 80 8.34 -13.93 24.55
N SER A 81 7.82 -12.74 24.29
CA SER A 81 7.12 -12.43 23.06
C SER A 81 7.98 -11.54 22.17
N ILE A 82 8.32 -12.03 20.99
CA ILE A 82 8.97 -11.23 19.94
C ILE A 82 7.98 -10.28 19.24
N VAL A 83 6.71 -10.27 19.65
CA VAL A 83 5.64 -9.47 19.02
C VAL A 83 6.00 -7.98 18.89
N PRO A 84 6.62 -7.31 19.88
CA PRO A 84 7.00 -5.91 19.72
C PRO A 84 7.93 -5.66 18.52
N THR A 85 8.79 -6.63 18.16
CA THR A 85 9.70 -6.51 17.01
C THR A 85 9.03 -6.58 15.65
N ARG A 86 7.75 -6.98 15.59
CA ARG A 86 6.97 -7.19 14.37
C ARG A 86 6.04 -6.04 14.01
N VAL A 87 5.83 -5.08 14.91
CA VAL A 87 4.86 -3.99 14.70
C VAL A 87 5.36 -2.96 13.69
N CYS A 88 6.51 -2.33 13.96
CA CYS A 88 7.13 -1.37 13.04
C CYS A 88 8.64 -1.25 13.32
N ARG A 89 9.36 -0.51 12.47
CA ARG A 89 10.81 -0.28 12.63
C ARG A 89 11.16 0.33 14.00
N HIS A 90 10.42 1.33 14.44
CA HIS A 90 10.67 2.01 15.72
C HIS A 90 10.51 1.05 16.92
N TRP A 91 9.43 0.26 16.95
CA TRP A 91 9.22 -0.73 18.02
C TRP A 91 10.28 -1.82 18.00
N ARG A 92 10.72 -2.24 16.81
CA ARG A 92 11.82 -3.19 16.66
C ARG A 92 13.12 -2.63 17.24
N GLU A 93 13.48 -1.39 16.90
CA GLU A 93 14.66 -0.73 17.45
C GLU A 93 14.60 -0.65 18.97
N VAL A 94 13.48 -0.21 19.54
CA VAL A 94 13.31 -0.13 21.00
C VAL A 94 13.39 -1.51 21.65
N ALA A 95 12.67 -2.50 21.11
CA ALA A 95 12.67 -3.85 21.64
C ALA A 95 14.07 -4.48 21.59
N VAL A 96 14.78 -4.39 20.46
CA VAL A 96 16.15 -4.93 20.30
C VAL A 96 17.13 -4.25 21.26
N ASN A 97 17.04 -2.93 21.44
CA ASN A 97 17.90 -2.20 22.36
C ASN A 97 17.53 -2.36 23.85
N THR A 98 16.36 -2.93 24.17
CA THR A 98 15.94 -3.19 25.56
C THR A 98 16.44 -4.57 26.00
N SER A 99 17.68 -4.66 26.48
CA SER A 99 18.35 -5.93 26.83
C SER A 99 17.55 -6.83 27.79
N ARG A 100 16.76 -6.24 28.70
CA ARG A 100 15.91 -6.98 29.65
C ARG A 100 14.92 -7.94 28.96
N LEU A 101 14.44 -7.61 27.75
CA LEU A 101 13.54 -8.47 26.97
C LEU A 101 14.22 -9.77 26.53
N TRP A 102 15.54 -9.76 26.35
CA TRP A 102 16.32 -10.84 25.71
C TRP A 102 17.15 -11.68 26.69
N THR A 103 16.99 -11.49 27.99
CA THR A 103 17.68 -12.26 29.04
C THR A 103 17.46 -13.79 29.01
N HIS A 104 16.51 -14.30 28.21
CA HIS A 104 16.21 -15.70 27.94
C HIS A 104 15.48 -15.75 26.59
N ILE A 105 15.69 -16.80 25.80
CA ILE A 105 15.03 -17.00 24.51
C ILE A 105 14.66 -18.48 24.44
N ASP A 106 13.37 -18.76 24.27
CA ASP A 106 12.85 -20.12 24.09
C ASP A 106 12.69 -20.39 22.59
N ILE A 107 13.41 -21.38 22.06
CA ILE A 107 13.34 -21.81 20.67
C ILE A 107 12.61 -23.15 20.65
N ARG A 108 11.34 -23.13 20.26
CA ARG A 108 10.55 -24.36 20.07
C ARG A 108 10.69 -24.82 18.63
N TYR A 109 11.18 -26.05 18.46
CA TYR A 109 11.24 -26.78 17.20
C TYR A 109 9.93 -27.50 16.91
#